data_AF-A0A483XIS9-F1
#
_entry.id   AF-A0A483XIS9-F1
#
_cell.length_a   1.000
_cell.length_b   1.000
_cell.length_c   1.000
_cell.angle_alpha   90.00
_cell.angle_beta   90.00
_cell.angle_gamma   90.00
#
_symmetry.space_group_name_H-M   'P 1'
#
loop_
_entity.id
_entity.type
_entity.pdbx_description
1 polymer ?
#
loop_
_entity_poly.entity_id
_entity_poly.type
_entity_poly.pdbx_seq_one_letter_code
_entity_poly.pdbx_strand_id
1 'polypeptide(L)'
;MFSEEKHNSRSDRYTYIPTITLLDKLREEGFQPFFACQSRVRDEDKRGHTKHMVRLRREGANKGTEVPEIILLNSHDGSSSYQMIPGMFRFVCTNGLVCGTSFGEIRVPHKGDIVGRVIEGAYEVLGIFDKITEGVDVMKSIALTKEEQRLFGQAALTYRYEDENKSPVSIEQIIHPRRYEDKKYDIWTTYQRVQENLIKGGLPGRTEKGKRTTTRPVKAIDGDVKLNKALWLIAEKFRTLKG
;
A
#
# COMPACT_ATOMS: atom_id res chain seq x y z
N MET A 1 2.36 -21.48 -0.48
CA MET A 1 2.84 -22.20 -1.68
C MET A 1 3.06 -21.19 -2.79
N PHE A 2 4.32 -20.98 -3.15
CA PHE A 2 4.67 -20.33 -4.42
C PHE A 2 4.85 -21.44 -5.45
N SER A 3 4.50 -21.20 -6.72
CA SER A 3 4.85 -22.16 -7.79
C SER A 3 6.38 -22.29 -7.90
N GLU A 4 6.86 -23.44 -8.36
CA GLU A 4 8.27 -23.68 -8.69
C GLU A 4 8.52 -23.65 -10.20
N GLU A 5 7.45 -23.62 -11.01
CA GLU A 5 7.53 -23.65 -12.47
C GLU A 5 6.74 -22.51 -13.16
N LYS A 6 7.15 -22.20 -14.39
CA LYS A 6 6.50 -21.20 -15.27
C LYS A 6 5.14 -21.70 -15.74
N HIS A 7 4.16 -20.81 -15.86
CA HIS A 7 2.87 -21.19 -16.44
C HIS A 7 3.03 -21.60 -17.92
N ASN A 8 2.34 -22.65 -18.36
CA ASN A 8 2.46 -23.22 -19.72
C ASN A 8 2.19 -22.23 -20.86
N SER A 9 1.50 -21.11 -20.58
CA SER A 9 1.19 -20.08 -21.57
C SER A 9 2.33 -19.07 -21.82
N ARG A 10 3.55 -19.29 -21.30
CA ARG A 10 4.65 -18.31 -21.34
C ARG A 10 5.69 -18.63 -22.43
N SER A 11 6.14 -17.60 -23.14
CA SER A 11 7.17 -17.68 -24.20
C SER A 11 8.56 -18.03 -23.66
N ASP A 12 9.47 -18.51 -24.51
CA ASP A 12 10.86 -18.85 -24.15
C ASP A 12 11.71 -17.66 -23.69
N ARG A 13 11.29 -16.43 -23.97
CA ARG A 13 11.95 -15.20 -23.50
C ARG A 13 11.59 -14.83 -22.06
N TYR A 14 10.60 -15.50 -21.46
CA TYR A 14 10.15 -15.25 -20.09
C TYR A 14 11.02 -16.05 -19.12
N THR A 15 11.75 -15.35 -18.26
CA THR A 15 12.53 -16.00 -17.21
C THR A 15 11.67 -16.12 -15.95
N TYR A 16 11.32 -17.35 -15.60
CA TYR A 16 10.61 -17.65 -14.37
C TYR A 16 11.59 -17.74 -13.21
N ILE A 17 11.32 -17.01 -12.14
CA ILE A 17 12.05 -17.13 -10.88
C ILE A 17 11.02 -17.31 -9.78
N PRO A 18 11.04 -18.41 -9.02
CA PRO A 18 10.17 -18.59 -7.88
C PRO A 18 10.29 -17.40 -6.91
N THR A 19 9.16 -16.96 -6.35
CA THR A 19 9.19 -15.84 -5.39
C THR A 19 10.05 -16.17 -4.17
N ILE A 20 10.13 -17.44 -3.76
CA ILE A 20 10.99 -17.87 -2.66
C ILE A 20 12.47 -17.56 -2.94
N THR A 21 12.96 -17.80 -4.16
CA THR A 21 14.34 -17.52 -4.55
C THR A 21 14.68 -16.03 -4.44
N LEU A 22 13.75 -15.16 -4.85
CA LEU A 22 13.93 -13.71 -4.70
C LEU A 22 13.91 -13.29 -3.23
N LEU A 23 13.03 -13.89 -2.42
CA LEU A 23 12.96 -13.60 -0.99
C LEU A 23 14.24 -14.02 -0.27
N ASP A 24 14.81 -15.19 -0.59
CA ASP A 24 16.06 -15.64 0.02
C ASP A 24 17.22 -14.70 -0.32
N LYS A 25 17.28 -14.23 -1.56
CA LYS A 25 18.26 -13.22 -1.98
C LYS A 25 18.07 -11.89 -1.25
N LEU A 26 16.84 -11.41 -1.13
CA LEU A 26 16.55 -10.19 -0.36
C LEU A 26 16.87 -10.35 1.14
N ARG A 27 16.78 -11.56 1.68
CA ARG A 27 17.19 -11.86 3.07
C ARG A 27 18.69 -11.81 3.26
N GLU A 28 19.47 -12.29 2.29
CA GLU A 28 20.94 -12.12 2.28
C GLU A 28 21.31 -10.62 2.30
N GLU A 29 20.52 -9.77 1.65
CA GLU A 29 20.65 -8.30 1.67
C GLU A 29 20.04 -7.63 2.93
N GLY A 30 19.58 -8.42 3.91
CA GLY A 30 19.07 -7.92 5.19
C GLY A 30 17.60 -7.50 5.21
N PHE A 31 16.81 -7.85 4.18
CA PHE A 31 15.36 -7.64 4.16
C PHE A 31 14.59 -8.89 4.56
N GLN A 32 13.78 -8.79 5.62
CA GLN A 32 12.97 -9.89 6.13
C GLN A 32 11.48 -9.70 5.76
N PRO A 33 10.76 -10.77 5.39
CA PRO A 33 9.32 -10.69 5.14
C PRO A 33 8.53 -10.60 6.45
N PHE A 34 7.60 -9.65 6.53
CA PHE A 34 6.72 -9.44 7.70
C PHE A 34 5.24 -9.68 7.40
N PHE A 35 4.85 -9.65 6.13
CA PHE A 35 3.50 -9.92 5.69
C PHE A 35 3.51 -10.49 4.27
N ALA A 36 2.64 -11.46 4.01
CA ALA A 36 2.40 -11.95 2.66
C ALA A 36 0.91 -12.18 2.44
N CYS A 37 0.40 -11.81 1.27
CA CYS A 37 -0.93 -12.19 0.83
C CYS A 37 -0.93 -12.51 -0.67
N GLN A 38 -1.95 -13.25 -1.08
CA GLN A 38 -2.11 -13.73 -2.45
C GLN A 38 -3.54 -13.42 -2.90
N SER A 39 -3.70 -13.01 -4.15
CA SER A 39 -5.00 -12.80 -4.77
C SER A 39 -5.81 -14.09 -4.78
N ARG A 40 -7.07 -14.01 -4.33
CA ARG A 40 -7.98 -15.16 -4.33
C ARG A 40 -8.44 -15.45 -5.76
N VAL A 41 -8.30 -16.70 -6.18
CA VAL A 41 -8.90 -17.22 -7.42
C VAL A 41 -9.87 -18.35 -7.10
N ARG A 42 -10.93 -18.43 -7.92
CA ARG A 42 -11.92 -19.52 -7.87
C ARG A 42 -11.39 -20.81 -8.48
N ASP A 43 -10.51 -20.68 -9.46
CA ASP A 43 -9.86 -21.76 -10.18
C ASP A 43 -8.58 -22.18 -9.44
N GLU A 44 -8.51 -23.43 -8.99
CA GLU A 44 -7.40 -23.92 -8.16
C GLU A 44 -6.09 -24.04 -8.95
N ASP A 45 -6.16 -24.37 -10.24
CA ASP A 45 -4.98 -24.52 -11.11
C ASP A 45 -4.27 -23.19 -11.35
N LYS A 46 -4.98 -22.07 -11.17
CA LYS A 46 -4.41 -20.72 -11.29
C LYS A 46 -3.84 -20.19 -9.97
N ARG A 47 -4.07 -20.86 -8.83
CA ARG A 47 -3.65 -20.34 -7.50
C ARG A 47 -2.17 -20.03 -7.47
N GLY A 48 -1.31 -20.94 -7.91
CA GLY A 48 0.15 -20.78 -7.91
C GLY A 48 0.67 -19.59 -8.74
N HIS A 49 -0.14 -19.08 -9.68
CA HIS A 49 0.25 -18.03 -10.63
C HIS A 49 -0.38 -16.67 -10.37
N THR A 50 -1.22 -16.57 -9.33
CA THR A 50 -1.89 -15.32 -8.98
C THR A 50 -0.92 -14.23 -8.50
N LYS A 51 -1.43 -13.00 -8.42
CA LYS A 51 -0.68 -11.88 -7.85
C LYS A 51 -0.39 -12.12 -6.37
N HIS A 52 0.87 -11.96 -5.99
CA HIS A 52 1.36 -12.02 -4.62
C HIS A 52 1.78 -10.61 -4.18
N MET A 53 1.54 -10.30 -2.93
CA MET A 53 2.11 -9.15 -2.23
C MET A 53 2.94 -9.68 -1.07
N VAL A 54 4.20 -9.26 -0.98
CA VAL A 54 5.06 -9.49 0.18
C VAL A 54 5.56 -8.14 0.68
N ARG A 55 5.43 -7.89 1.98
CA ARG A 55 5.98 -6.71 2.63
C ARG A 55 7.25 -7.08 3.38
N LEU A 56 8.32 -6.39 3.07
CA LEU A 56 9.68 -6.64 3.52
C LEU A 56 10.19 -5.44 4.31
N ARG A 57 10.90 -5.67 5.42
CA ARG A 57 11.57 -4.61 6.18
C ARG A 57 13.00 -4.99 6.44
N ARG A 58 13.86 -3.99 6.60
CA ARG A 58 15.25 -4.22 6.98
C ARG A 58 15.31 -4.79 8.40
N GLU A 59 16.21 -5.73 8.61
CA GLU A 59 16.50 -6.26 9.94
C GLU A 59 16.86 -5.12 10.91
N GLY A 60 16.32 -5.18 12.12
CA GLY A 60 16.51 -4.12 13.13
C GLY A 60 15.65 -2.87 12.97
N ALA A 61 14.93 -2.70 11.84
CA ALA A 61 14.07 -1.53 11.61
C ALA A 61 12.79 -1.51 12.48
N ASN A 62 12.54 -2.53 13.30
CA ASN A 62 11.34 -2.62 14.16
C ASN A 62 11.30 -1.62 15.32
N LYS A 63 12.23 -0.66 15.38
CA LYS A 63 12.30 0.37 16.42
C LYS A 63 11.63 1.64 15.92
N GLY A 64 10.40 1.90 16.35
CA GLY A 64 9.67 3.13 16.02
C GLY A 64 8.16 2.92 15.94
N THR A 65 7.41 4.01 15.83
CA THR A 65 5.96 3.96 15.55
C THR A 65 5.69 3.71 14.06
N GLU A 66 6.56 4.23 13.21
CA GLU A 66 6.56 4.06 11.76
C GLU A 66 7.86 3.41 11.28
N VAL A 67 7.76 2.51 10.29
CA VAL A 67 8.90 1.79 9.73
C VAL A 67 8.83 1.76 8.20
N PRO A 68 9.88 2.19 7.49
CA PRO A 68 9.94 2.02 6.05
C PRO A 68 9.89 0.52 5.66
N GLU A 69 9.18 0.20 4.58
CA GLU A 69 9.05 -1.15 4.08
C GLU A 69 9.02 -1.21 2.55
N ILE A 70 9.45 -2.33 1.98
CA ILE A 70 9.32 -2.62 0.55
C ILE A 70 8.09 -3.49 0.37
N ILE A 71 7.18 -3.08 -0.50
CA ILE A 71 6.02 -3.87 -0.92
C ILE A 71 6.38 -4.47 -2.28
N LEU A 72 6.72 -5.74 -2.29
CA LEU A 72 6.99 -6.52 -3.49
C LEU A 72 5.68 -7.09 -4.02
N LEU A 73 5.28 -6.67 -5.22
CA LEU A 73 4.19 -7.27 -5.99
C LEU A 73 4.76 -8.13 -7.10
N ASN A 74 4.19 -9.32 -7.26
CA ASN A 74 4.57 -10.24 -8.32
C ASN A 74 3.35 -10.95 -8.89
N SER A 75 3.23 -10.99 -10.22
CA SER A 75 2.24 -11.82 -10.92
C SER A 75 2.99 -12.85 -11.78
N HIS A 76 2.76 -14.13 -11.50
CA HIS A 76 3.42 -15.24 -12.20
C HIS A 76 2.69 -15.69 -13.47
N ASP A 77 1.63 -14.97 -13.86
CA ASP A 77 0.91 -15.16 -15.13
C ASP A 77 1.55 -14.38 -16.29
N GLY A 78 2.65 -13.64 -16.04
CA GLY A 78 3.37 -12.83 -17.02
C GLY A 78 2.56 -11.64 -17.56
N SER A 79 1.48 -11.25 -16.90
CA SER A 79 0.71 -10.03 -17.22
C SER A 79 1.32 -8.77 -16.58
N SER A 80 2.29 -8.92 -15.68
CA SER A 80 2.90 -7.82 -14.93
C SER A 80 4.39 -8.09 -14.71
N SER A 81 5.18 -7.03 -14.55
CA SER A 81 6.55 -7.11 -14.03
C SER A 81 6.53 -7.31 -12.52
N TYR A 82 7.66 -7.69 -11.93
CA TYR A 82 7.86 -7.44 -10.50
C TYR A 82 7.74 -5.94 -10.25
N GLN A 83 7.08 -5.57 -9.16
CA GLN A 83 7.00 -4.18 -8.71
C GLN A 83 7.51 -4.10 -7.28
N MET A 84 8.45 -3.20 -7.04
CA MET A 84 8.94 -2.89 -5.71
C MET A 84 8.45 -1.49 -5.39
N ILE A 85 7.54 -1.39 -4.42
CA ILE A 85 6.90 -0.13 -4.06
C ILE A 85 7.37 0.24 -2.66
N PRO A 86 7.94 1.44 -2.46
CA PRO A 86 8.26 1.90 -1.13
C PRO A 86 6.98 2.16 -0.35
N GLY A 87 6.98 1.79 0.93
CA GLY A 87 5.86 1.96 1.84
C GLY A 87 6.33 2.38 3.22
N MET A 88 5.36 2.74 4.05
CA MET A 88 5.57 3.04 5.46
C MET A 88 4.60 2.19 6.27
N PHE A 89 5.08 1.40 7.21
CA PHE A 89 4.22 0.66 8.11
C PHE A 89 4.07 1.40 9.42
N ARG A 90 2.85 1.48 9.96
CA ARG A 90 2.62 2.05 11.29
C ARG A 90 2.07 0.98 12.24
N PHE A 91 2.82 0.66 13.29
CA PHE A 91 2.47 -0.41 14.23
C PHE A 91 1.13 -0.18 14.92
N VAL A 92 0.86 1.07 15.28
CA VAL A 92 -0.33 1.49 16.02
C VAL A 92 -1.63 1.13 15.28
N CYS A 93 -1.64 1.22 13.94
CA CYS A 93 -2.79 0.84 13.13
C CYS A 93 -2.76 -0.60 12.61
N THR A 94 -1.62 -1.28 12.72
CA THR A 94 -1.33 -2.55 12.01
C THR A 94 -1.68 -2.51 10.51
N ASN A 95 -1.80 -1.33 9.93
CA ASN A 95 -2.00 -1.15 8.50
C ASN A 95 -0.67 -0.75 7.88
N GLY A 96 -0.33 -1.41 6.79
CA GLY A 96 0.76 -0.99 5.94
C GLY A 96 0.28 0.01 4.91
N LEU A 97 0.98 1.13 4.81
CA LEU A 97 0.70 2.19 3.87
C LEU A 97 1.59 2.03 2.63
N VAL A 98 1.03 2.34 1.47
CA VAL A 98 1.75 2.31 0.19
C VAL A 98 1.98 3.75 -0.24
N CYS A 99 3.24 4.15 -0.36
CA CYS A 99 3.59 5.46 -0.89
C CYS A 99 3.68 5.38 -2.41
N GLY A 100 2.96 6.27 -3.11
CA GLY A 100 3.43 6.72 -4.43
C GLY A 100 2.48 6.58 -5.61
N THR A 101 2.65 7.49 -6.56
CA THR A 101 2.21 7.32 -7.95
C THR A 101 3.33 7.70 -8.94
N SER A 102 4.50 8.08 -8.42
CA SER A 102 5.64 8.61 -9.22
C SER A 102 7.00 8.56 -8.50
N PHE A 103 7.05 8.50 -7.16
CA PHE A 103 8.31 8.37 -6.41
C PHE A 103 8.62 6.90 -6.14
N GLY A 104 9.55 6.34 -6.91
CA GLY A 104 10.31 5.17 -6.48
C GLY A 104 9.68 3.80 -6.65
N GLU A 105 8.57 3.66 -7.39
CA GLU A 105 8.13 2.34 -7.84
C GLU A 105 9.14 1.81 -8.86
N ILE A 106 9.79 0.70 -8.53
CA ILE A 106 10.74 0.04 -9.41
C ILE A 106 10.04 -1.14 -10.07
N ARG A 107 10.17 -1.22 -11.39
CA ARG A 107 9.62 -2.31 -12.19
C ARG A 107 10.75 -3.15 -12.73
N VAL A 108 10.78 -4.43 -12.35
CA VAL A 108 11.77 -5.38 -12.87
C VAL A 108 11.07 -6.33 -13.86
N PRO A 109 11.33 -6.18 -15.18
CA PRO A 109 10.77 -7.07 -16.18
C PRO A 109 11.21 -8.52 -15.95
N HIS A 110 10.35 -9.49 -16.30
CA HIS A 110 10.69 -10.92 -16.27
C HIS A 110 11.60 -11.35 -17.44
N LYS A 111 12.73 -10.65 -17.62
CA LYS A 111 13.68 -10.90 -18.71
C LYS A 111 15.11 -10.54 -18.30
N GLY A 112 16.04 -11.44 -18.58
CA GLY A 112 17.46 -11.26 -18.28
C GLY A 112 17.80 -11.61 -16.84
N ASP A 113 18.82 -10.95 -16.28
CA ASP A 113 19.16 -11.11 -14.86
C ASP A 113 18.12 -10.39 -13.98
N ILE A 114 17.08 -11.15 -13.62
CA ILE A 114 16.02 -10.65 -12.74
C ILE A 114 16.52 -10.53 -11.30
N VAL A 115 17.36 -11.44 -10.83
CA VAL A 115 17.81 -11.47 -9.43
C VAL A 115 18.66 -10.23 -9.13
N GLY A 116 19.68 -9.98 -9.95
CA GLY A 116 20.52 -8.79 -9.81
C GLY A 116 19.70 -7.50 -9.82
N ARG A 117 18.76 -7.38 -10.77
CA ARG A 117 17.88 -6.20 -10.87
C ARG A 117 16.91 -6.03 -9.70
N VAL A 118 16.43 -7.12 -9.10
CA VAL A 118 15.60 -7.03 -7.89
C VAL A 118 16.43 -6.59 -6.69
N ILE A 119 17.68 -7.05 -6.57
CA ILE A 119 18.60 -6.60 -5.54
C ILE A 119 18.94 -5.11 -5.73
N GLU A 120 19.32 -4.71 -6.93
CA GLU A 120 19.55 -3.30 -7.29
C GLU A 120 18.32 -2.44 -6.96
N GLY A 121 17.13 -2.91 -7.33
CA GLY A 121 15.88 -2.26 -6.99
C GLY A 121 15.65 -2.13 -5.48
N ALA A 122 16.02 -3.15 -4.68
CA ALA A 122 15.94 -3.04 -3.23
C ALA A 122 16.82 -1.91 -2.68
N TYR A 123 18.03 -1.76 -3.20
CA TYR A 123 18.96 -0.69 -2.84
C TYR A 123 18.47 0.69 -3.28
N GLU A 124 17.92 0.81 -4.48
CA GLU A 124 17.32 2.05 -4.95
C GLU A 124 16.15 2.47 -4.04
N VAL A 125 15.30 1.53 -3.64
CA VAL A 125 14.20 1.79 -2.70
C VAL A 125 14.70 2.30 -1.34
N LEU A 126 15.86 1.85 -0.86
CA LEU A 126 16.45 2.37 0.38
C LEU A 126 16.73 3.87 0.29
N GLY A 127 17.27 4.36 -0.83
CA GLY A 127 17.51 5.79 -1.03
C GLY A 127 16.22 6.63 -1.09
N ILE A 128 15.07 6.00 -1.29
CA ILE A 128 13.75 6.65 -1.29
C ILE A 128 13.15 6.69 0.11
N PHE A 129 13.54 5.77 1.01
CA PHE A 129 13.01 5.73 2.38
C PHE A 129 13.33 6.97 3.20
N ASP A 130 14.52 7.56 3.02
CA ASP A 130 14.89 8.80 3.71
C ASP A 130 13.92 9.93 3.32
N LYS A 131 13.67 10.08 2.01
CA LYS A 131 12.71 11.09 1.49
C LYS A 131 11.29 10.86 1.97
N ILE A 132 10.85 9.61 2.10
CA ILE A 132 9.52 9.30 2.64
C ILE A 132 9.47 9.67 4.12
N THR A 133 10.50 9.32 4.88
CA THR A 133 10.58 9.61 6.32
C THR A 133 10.55 11.12 6.57
N GLU A 134 11.37 11.88 5.82
CA GLU A 134 11.34 13.35 5.84
C GLU A 134 9.97 13.90 5.46
N GLY A 135 9.34 13.37 4.40
CA GLY A 135 8.00 13.76 3.98
C GLY A 135 6.96 13.53 5.08
N VAL A 136 7.03 12.40 5.78
CA VAL A 136 6.18 12.08 6.93
C VAL A 136 6.41 13.06 8.08
N ASP A 137 7.66 13.39 8.40
CA ASP A 137 7.97 14.35 9.47
C ASP A 137 7.47 15.76 9.15
N VAL A 138 7.59 16.20 7.89
CA VAL A 138 6.98 17.45 7.42
C VAL A 138 5.46 17.39 7.56
N MET A 139 4.80 16.31 7.12
CA MET A 139 3.34 16.16 7.28
C MET A 139 2.90 16.18 8.74
N LYS A 140 3.70 15.65 9.67
CA LYS A 140 3.43 15.68 11.12
C LYS A 140 3.56 17.10 11.70
N SER A 141 4.37 17.97 11.08
CA SER A 141 4.58 19.35 11.53
C SER A 141 3.47 20.32 11.08
N ILE A 142 2.72 19.97 10.04
CA ILE A 142 1.69 20.86 9.46
C ILE A 142 0.30 20.49 10.01
N ALA A 143 -0.27 21.38 10.83
CA ALA A 143 -1.62 21.23 11.37
C ALA A 143 -2.71 21.52 10.32
N LEU A 144 -3.79 20.75 10.35
CA LEU A 144 -5.00 20.97 9.57
C LEU A 144 -6.13 21.53 10.43
N THR A 145 -6.82 22.55 9.92
CA THR A 145 -8.10 23.02 10.46
C THR A 145 -9.17 21.92 10.32
N LYS A 146 -10.32 22.10 10.97
CA LYS A 146 -11.42 21.13 10.87
C LYS A 146 -11.94 21.03 9.44
N GLU A 147 -12.01 22.16 8.75
CA GLU A 147 -12.45 22.33 7.37
C GLU A 147 -11.46 21.67 6.42
N GLU A 148 -10.15 21.83 6.64
CA GLU A 148 -9.11 21.15 5.87
C GLU A 148 -9.15 19.62 6.08
N GLN A 149 -9.37 19.16 7.31
CA GLN A 149 -9.58 17.72 7.58
C GLN A 149 -10.80 17.18 6.83
N ARG A 150 -11.90 17.95 6.78
CA ARG A 150 -13.08 17.59 6.00
C ARG A 150 -12.78 17.56 4.50
N LEU A 151 -12.02 18.52 3.97
CA LEU A 151 -11.58 18.53 2.57
C LEU A 151 -10.68 17.33 2.24
N PHE A 152 -9.85 16.88 3.18
CA PHE A 152 -9.09 15.64 3.00
C PHE A 152 -10.04 14.44 2.88
N GLY A 153 -10.96 14.29 3.84
CA GLY A 153 -11.93 13.19 3.84
C GLY A 153 -12.83 13.20 2.61
N GLN A 154 -13.29 14.38 2.19
CA GLN A 154 -13.99 14.63 0.94
C GLN A 154 -13.25 14.02 -0.26
N ALA A 155 -12.00 14.45 -0.49
CA ALA A 155 -11.19 13.99 -1.60
C ALA A 155 -11.01 12.46 -1.58
N ALA A 156 -10.85 11.89 -0.38
CA ALA A 156 -10.74 10.45 -0.19
C ALA A 156 -12.03 9.69 -0.53
N LEU A 157 -13.20 10.19 -0.14
CA LEU A 157 -14.50 9.59 -0.49
C LEU A 157 -14.79 9.70 -1.98
N THR A 158 -14.58 10.88 -2.57
CA THR A 158 -14.70 11.08 -4.01
C THR A 158 -13.82 10.10 -4.79
N TYR A 159 -12.58 9.89 -4.35
CA TYR A 159 -11.71 8.88 -4.98
C TYR A 159 -12.26 7.45 -4.82
N ARG A 160 -12.71 7.08 -3.61
CA ARG A 160 -13.11 5.71 -3.30
C ARG A 160 -14.43 5.28 -3.96
N TYR A 161 -15.36 6.22 -4.09
CA TYR A 161 -16.75 6.01 -4.50
C TYR A 161 -17.14 6.79 -5.75
N GLU A 162 -16.17 7.39 -6.45
CA GLU A 162 -16.32 8.29 -7.61
C GLU A 162 -16.98 9.64 -7.28
N ASP A 163 -17.89 9.64 -6.31
CA ASP A 163 -18.60 10.78 -5.77
C ASP A 163 -18.78 10.58 -4.26
N GLU A 164 -18.57 11.63 -3.48
CA GLU A 164 -18.81 11.56 -2.04
C GLU A 164 -20.28 11.29 -1.69
N ASN A 165 -21.23 11.71 -2.53
CA ASN A 165 -22.66 11.56 -2.29
C ASN A 165 -23.11 10.12 -2.46
N LYS A 166 -22.31 9.32 -3.19
CA LYS A 166 -22.47 7.87 -3.33
C LYS A 166 -21.82 7.10 -2.19
N SER A 167 -21.00 7.76 -1.36
CA SER A 167 -20.37 7.14 -0.20
C SER A 167 -21.44 6.67 0.79
N PRO A 168 -21.36 5.42 1.29
CA PRO A 168 -22.27 4.97 2.32
C PRO A 168 -21.98 5.57 3.70
N VAL A 169 -20.86 6.29 3.86
CA VAL A 169 -20.37 6.88 5.12
C VAL A 169 -20.07 8.35 4.94
N SER A 170 -20.22 9.12 6.01
CA SER A 170 -19.91 10.54 5.99
C SER A 170 -18.41 10.82 6.11
N ILE A 171 -18.02 12.04 5.70
CA ILE A 171 -16.67 12.58 5.91
C ILE A 171 -16.28 12.46 7.39
N GLU A 172 -17.19 12.82 8.30
CA GLU A 172 -16.92 12.79 9.73
C GLU A 172 -16.59 11.39 10.24
N GLN A 173 -17.24 10.35 9.69
CA GLN A 173 -16.95 8.98 10.08
C GLN A 173 -15.55 8.53 9.67
N ILE A 174 -15.05 8.97 8.52
CA ILE A 174 -13.73 8.53 8.02
C ILE A 174 -12.58 9.35 8.59
N ILE A 175 -12.80 10.61 8.99
CA ILE A 175 -11.78 11.41 9.68
C ILE A 175 -11.78 11.20 11.19
N HIS A 176 -12.78 10.47 11.73
CA HIS A 176 -12.84 10.16 13.15
C HIS A 176 -11.75 9.15 13.53
N PRO A 177 -10.97 9.41 14.59
CA PRO A 177 -9.97 8.46 15.07
C PRO A 177 -10.63 7.19 15.60
N ARG A 178 -10.02 6.03 15.31
CA ARG A 178 -10.41 4.76 15.96
C ARG A 178 -9.86 4.60 17.38
N ARG A 179 -8.87 5.40 17.74
CA ARG A 179 -8.11 5.32 19.01
C ARG A 179 -7.49 6.66 19.39
N TYR A 180 -7.02 6.77 20.63
CA TYR A 180 -6.57 8.03 21.21
C TYR A 180 -5.30 8.61 20.56
N GLU A 181 -4.38 7.74 20.16
CA GLU A 181 -3.08 8.08 19.54
C GLU A 181 -3.24 8.82 18.21
N ASP A 182 -4.43 8.76 17.60
CA ASP A 182 -4.74 9.36 16.30
C ASP A 182 -5.53 10.66 16.42
N LYS A 183 -5.57 11.29 17.60
CA LYS A 183 -6.32 12.53 17.83
C LYS A 183 -5.64 13.80 17.31
N LYS A 184 -4.36 13.74 16.91
CA LYS A 184 -3.64 14.91 16.39
C LYS A 184 -4.25 15.37 15.07
N TYR A 185 -4.19 16.68 14.83
CA TYR A 185 -4.81 17.33 13.68
C TYR A 185 -3.84 17.60 12.53
N ASP A 186 -2.64 17.04 12.55
CA ASP A 186 -1.67 17.18 11.45
C ASP A 186 -2.06 16.38 10.20
N ILE A 187 -1.41 16.67 9.07
CA ILE A 187 -1.67 16.01 7.78
C ILE A 187 -1.48 14.50 7.92
N TRP A 188 -0.37 14.07 8.53
CA TRP A 188 -0.03 12.65 8.66
C TRP A 188 -1.09 11.90 9.44
N THR A 189 -1.49 12.42 10.60
CA THR A 189 -2.48 11.79 11.47
C THR A 189 -3.87 11.79 10.83
N THR A 190 -4.25 12.86 10.12
CA THR A 190 -5.52 12.93 9.37
C THR A 190 -5.57 11.89 8.26
N TYR A 191 -4.50 11.81 7.48
CA TYR A 191 -4.34 10.81 6.43
C TYR A 191 -4.45 9.39 6.99
N GLN A 192 -3.74 9.08 8.08
CA GLN A 192 -3.75 7.74 8.67
C GLN A 192 -5.14 7.33 9.17
N ARG A 193 -5.91 8.26 9.75
CA ARG A 193 -7.30 8.01 10.16
C ARG A 193 -8.18 7.64 8.96
N VAL A 194 -8.10 8.44 7.90
CA VAL A 194 -8.87 8.23 6.67
C VAL A 194 -8.48 6.91 6.00
N GLN A 195 -7.18 6.64 5.88
CA GLN A 195 -6.66 5.39 5.33
C GLN A 195 -7.20 4.19 6.09
N GLU A 196 -7.08 4.18 7.41
CA GLU A 196 -7.49 3.03 8.20
C GLU A 196 -8.99 2.79 8.11
N ASN A 197 -9.77 3.87 8.15
CA ASN A 197 -11.22 3.79 8.05
C ASN A 197 -11.70 3.23 6.71
N LEU A 198 -11.06 3.64 5.62
CA LEU A 198 -11.41 3.17 4.27
C LEU A 198 -10.88 1.76 3.98
N ILE A 199 -9.71 1.39 4.50
CA ILE A 199 -9.08 0.09 4.27
C ILE A 199 -9.73 -1.00 5.13
N LYS A 200 -9.88 -0.78 6.43
CA LYS A 200 -10.48 -1.77 7.34
C LYS A 200 -11.99 -1.89 7.16
N GLY A 201 -12.67 -0.84 6.68
CA GLY A 201 -14.12 -0.80 6.66
C GLY A 201 -14.71 -0.99 8.06
N GLY A 202 -15.90 -1.59 8.15
CA GLY A 202 -16.59 -1.81 9.43
C GLY A 202 -17.37 -0.60 9.93
N LEU A 203 -17.36 0.51 9.19
CA LEU A 203 -18.16 1.69 9.51
C LEU A 203 -19.62 1.47 9.11
N PRO A 204 -20.59 1.75 10.01
CA PRO A 204 -22.02 1.69 9.70
C PRO A 204 -22.37 2.83 8.73
N GLY A 205 -23.24 2.55 7.77
CA GLY A 205 -23.57 3.49 6.72
C GLY A 205 -24.94 3.27 6.11
N ARG A 206 -25.28 4.09 5.10
CA ARG A 206 -26.48 3.94 4.29
C ARG A 206 -26.13 4.02 2.81
N THR A 207 -26.63 3.09 2.01
CA THR A 207 -26.46 3.18 0.55
C THR A 207 -27.15 4.42 -0.01
N GLU A 208 -26.87 4.75 -1.28
CA GLU A 208 -27.58 5.80 -2.03
C GLU A 208 -29.11 5.65 -1.97
N LYS A 209 -29.61 4.40 -1.91
CA LYS A 209 -31.04 4.06 -1.75
C LYS A 209 -31.53 4.09 -0.28
N GLY A 210 -30.74 4.64 0.65
CA GLY A 210 -31.06 4.78 2.07
C GLY A 210 -30.99 3.49 2.90
N LYS A 211 -30.60 2.34 2.32
CA LYS A 211 -30.56 1.04 3.02
C LYS A 211 -29.37 0.99 3.97
N ARG A 212 -29.59 0.50 5.20
CA ARG A 212 -28.51 0.26 6.18
C ARG A 212 -27.47 -0.70 5.60
N THR A 213 -26.20 -0.39 5.80
CA THR A 213 -25.06 -1.19 5.34
C THR A 213 -23.88 -1.00 6.29
N THR A 214 -22.86 -1.83 6.12
CA THR A 214 -21.55 -1.67 6.76
C THR A 214 -20.49 -1.68 5.68
N THR A 215 -19.57 -0.71 5.72
CA THR A 215 -18.45 -0.65 4.76
C THR A 215 -17.62 -1.92 4.84
N ARG A 216 -17.21 -2.43 3.68
CA ARG A 216 -16.41 -3.66 3.58
C ARG A 216 -14.92 -3.34 3.58
N PRO A 217 -14.08 -4.17 4.19
CA PRO A 217 -12.63 -4.03 4.06
C PRO A 217 -12.18 -4.19 2.60
N VAL A 218 -11.11 -3.48 2.25
CA VAL A 218 -10.45 -3.64 0.96
C VAL A 218 -9.60 -4.92 1.02
N LYS A 219 -9.99 -5.94 0.25
CA LYS A 219 -9.33 -7.26 0.25
C LYS A 219 -8.47 -7.53 -0.99
N ALA A 220 -8.74 -6.83 -2.09
CA ALA A 220 -8.02 -7.03 -3.33
C ALA A 220 -6.71 -6.24 -3.30
N ILE A 221 -5.58 -6.90 -3.63
CA ILE A 221 -4.25 -6.28 -3.69
C ILE A 221 -4.27 -5.00 -4.54
N ASP A 222 -4.84 -5.06 -5.74
CA ASP A 222 -4.88 -3.92 -6.64
C ASP A 222 -5.72 -2.76 -6.09
N GLY A 223 -6.83 -3.08 -5.42
CA GLY A 223 -7.66 -2.09 -4.76
C GLY A 223 -6.96 -1.43 -3.57
N ASP A 224 -6.22 -2.22 -2.78
CA ASP A 224 -5.44 -1.75 -1.62
C ASP A 224 -4.32 -0.81 -2.08
N VAL A 225 -3.51 -1.26 -3.04
CA VAL A 225 -2.41 -0.47 -3.60
C VAL A 225 -2.95 0.80 -4.23
N LYS A 226 -3.96 0.72 -5.10
CA LYS A 226 -4.52 1.89 -5.78
C LYS A 226 -5.07 2.93 -4.80
N LEU A 227 -5.80 2.50 -3.77
CA LEU A 227 -6.35 3.41 -2.76
C LEU A 227 -5.24 4.06 -1.92
N ASN A 228 -4.30 3.28 -1.38
CA ASN A 228 -3.21 3.83 -0.58
C ASN A 228 -2.39 4.87 -1.35
N LYS A 229 -2.06 4.58 -2.61
CA LYS A 229 -1.34 5.48 -3.51
C LYS A 229 -2.07 6.82 -3.71
N ALA A 230 -3.39 6.76 -3.90
CA ALA A 230 -4.20 7.96 -4.06
C ALA A 230 -4.32 8.78 -2.77
N LEU A 231 -4.48 8.12 -1.62
CA LEU A 231 -4.53 8.82 -0.34
C LEU A 231 -3.19 9.47 0.02
N TRP A 232 -2.07 8.82 -0.30
CA TRP A 232 -0.73 9.42 -0.19
C TRP A 232 -0.62 10.67 -1.05
N LEU A 233 -1.06 10.61 -2.30
CA LEU A 233 -1.08 11.77 -3.20
C LEU A 233 -1.91 12.94 -2.65
N ILE A 234 -3.08 12.64 -2.08
CA ILE A 234 -3.92 13.66 -1.43
C ILE A 234 -3.12 14.31 -0.29
N ALA A 235 -2.49 13.52 0.57
CA ALA A 235 -1.66 14.04 1.66
C ALA A 235 -0.49 14.90 1.16
N GLU A 236 0.22 14.48 0.12
CA GLU A 236 1.28 15.26 -0.53
C GLU A 236 0.78 16.58 -1.13
N LYS A 237 -0.43 16.60 -1.68
CA LYS A 237 -1.05 17.84 -2.18
C LYS A 237 -1.35 18.80 -1.03
N PHE A 238 -1.89 18.33 0.08
CA PHE A 238 -2.06 19.15 1.29
C PHE A 238 -0.72 19.66 1.81
N ARG A 239 0.31 18.81 1.83
CA ARG A 239 1.68 19.18 2.25
C ARG A 239 2.23 20.30 1.39
N THR A 240 2.09 20.20 0.06
CA THR A 240 2.59 21.21 -0.90
C THR A 240 1.81 22.51 -0.87
N LEU A 241 0.52 22.48 -0.53
CA LEU A 241 -0.31 23.69 -0.49
C LEU A 241 -0.19 24.48 0.82
N LYS A 242 0.20 23.81 1.92
CA LYS A 242 0.33 24.45 3.26
C LYS A 242 1.77 24.68 3.71
N GLY A 243 2.71 23.83 3.31
CA GLY A 243 4.13 23.94 3.65
C GLY A 243 4.87 24.81 2.66
#